data_AF-A0A417UEZ5-F1
#
_entry.id   AF-A0A417UEZ5-F1
#
_cell.length_a   1.000
_cell.length_b   1.000
_cell.length_c   1.000
_cell.angle_alpha   90.00
_cell.angle_beta   90.00
_cell.angle_gamma   90.00
#
_symmetry.space_group_name_H-M   'P 1'
#
loop_
_entity.id
_entity.type
_entity.pdbx_description
1 polymer ?
#
loop_
_entity_poly.entity_id
_entity_poly.type
_entity_poly.pdbx_seq_one_letter_code
_entity_poly.pdbx_strand_id
1 'polypeptide(L)'
;MDMFKEKDEHQPEFEKKLVDGREEELNELKAWLFRENIRVETEKKDLKHRQEEFLKEKQQFRREMDEVNRRLVVERKRLKQDELFFDKKMDILKSGFLQLDAERKQLNREKQEFAGEKRGEEKVRRMEYSQMTAKLLFQGVKSQLALKKRYRDLLKMFHPDNIAGDHEMVLLINAAYEELKEEYDIGKRA
;
A
#
# COMPACT_ATOMS: atom_id res chain seq x y z
N MET A 1 29.73 50.55 -24.33
CA MET A 1 29.99 51.98 -24.62
C MET A 1 31.50 52.14 -24.48
N ASP A 2 32.15 52.84 -25.42
CA ASP A 2 33.62 52.98 -25.58
C ASP A 2 34.35 51.94 -26.45
N MET A 3 34.01 51.88 -27.75
CA MET A 3 34.83 51.24 -28.81
C MET A 3 35.00 52.15 -30.05
N PHE A 4 34.71 53.45 -29.95
CA PHE A 4 34.71 54.38 -31.09
C PHE A 4 35.61 55.62 -30.92
N LYS A 5 36.47 55.67 -29.89
CA LYS A 5 37.34 56.82 -29.59
C LYS A 5 38.78 56.74 -30.15
N GLU A 6 39.08 55.79 -31.03
CA GLU A 6 40.42 55.65 -31.66
C GLU A 6 40.49 56.16 -33.12
N LYS A 7 39.39 56.70 -33.65
CA LYS A 7 39.45 57.46 -34.91
C LYS A 7 39.73 58.91 -34.53
N ASP A 8 40.91 59.44 -34.84
CA ASP A 8 41.11 60.84 -35.27
C ASP A 8 42.56 61.34 -35.16
N GLU A 9 43.56 60.53 -34.78
CA GLU A 9 44.96 61.02 -34.77
C GLU A 9 45.63 60.98 -36.16
N HIS A 10 45.24 60.05 -37.04
CA HIS A 10 45.85 59.88 -38.37
C HIS A 10 45.16 60.64 -39.51
N GLN A 11 43.97 61.19 -39.24
CA GLN A 11 43.17 61.93 -40.22
C GLN A 11 43.84 63.23 -40.74
N PRO A 12 44.48 64.07 -39.90
CA PRO A 12 45.15 65.29 -40.38
C PRO A 12 46.42 65.04 -41.21
N GLU A 13 47.14 63.93 -40.97
CA GLU A 13 48.32 63.55 -41.78
C GLU A 13 47.90 63.02 -43.16
N PHE A 14 46.80 62.27 -43.21
CA PHE A 14 46.18 61.77 -44.43
C PHE A 14 45.69 62.91 -45.33
N GLU A 15 44.93 63.85 -44.75
CA GLU A 15 44.42 65.03 -45.48
C GLU A 15 45.57 65.89 -46.04
N LYS A 16 46.68 66.02 -45.31
CA LYS A 16 47.87 66.75 -45.78
C LYS A 16 48.57 66.08 -46.97
N LYS A 17 48.74 64.74 -46.95
CA LYS A 17 49.34 63.99 -48.08
C LYS A 17 48.46 64.02 -49.33
N LEU A 18 47.15 64.17 -49.18
CA LEU A 18 46.21 64.32 -50.30
C LEU A 18 46.30 65.69 -51.00
N VAL A 19 46.66 66.74 -50.25
CA VAL A 19 46.70 68.12 -50.77
C VAL A 19 48.11 68.50 -51.28
N ASP A 20 49.16 68.10 -50.56
CA ASP A 20 50.55 68.55 -50.84
C ASP A 20 51.49 67.42 -51.30
N GLY A 21 50.99 66.19 -51.47
CA GLY A 21 51.80 65.00 -51.77
C GLY A 21 52.38 65.00 -53.18
N ARG A 22 53.61 64.48 -53.32
CA ARG A 22 54.22 64.21 -54.64
C ARG A 22 53.54 63.03 -55.34
N GLU A 23 53.69 62.92 -56.66
CA GLU A 23 53.03 61.87 -57.46
C GLU A 23 53.29 60.44 -56.94
N GLU A 24 54.51 60.16 -56.48
CA GLU A 24 54.88 58.88 -55.85
C GLU A 24 54.15 58.64 -54.53
N GLU A 25 54.11 59.62 -53.64
CA GLU A 25 53.43 59.56 -52.34
C GLU A 25 51.91 59.37 -52.52
N LEU A 26 51.33 60.02 -53.52
CA LEU A 26 49.91 59.86 -53.87
C LEU A 26 49.61 58.47 -54.44
N ASN A 27 50.53 57.89 -55.23
CA ASN A 27 50.41 56.53 -55.75
C ASN A 27 50.51 55.47 -54.64
N GLU A 28 51.42 55.65 -53.68
CA GLU A 28 51.51 54.78 -52.50
C GLU A 28 50.25 54.85 -51.64
N LEU A 29 49.71 56.05 -51.42
CA LEU A 29 48.47 56.26 -50.68
C LEU A 29 47.28 55.60 -51.38
N LYS A 30 47.18 55.73 -52.71
CA LYS A 30 46.15 55.07 -53.52
C LYS A 30 46.25 53.55 -53.42
N ALA A 31 47.46 53.00 -53.48
CA ALA A 31 47.69 51.56 -53.33
C ALA A 31 47.31 51.06 -51.92
N TRP A 32 47.61 51.84 -50.88
CA TRP A 32 47.20 51.54 -49.51
C TRP A 32 45.68 51.59 -49.34
N LEU A 33 45.02 52.64 -49.82
CA LEU A 33 43.55 52.76 -49.79
C LEU A 33 42.85 51.62 -50.54
N PHE A 34 43.42 51.18 -51.66
CA PHE A 34 42.88 50.03 -52.40
C PHE A 34 42.99 48.73 -51.60
N ARG A 35 44.15 48.46 -50.98
CA ARG A 35 44.34 47.29 -50.10
C ARG A 35 43.40 47.33 -48.90
N GLU A 36 43.28 48.50 -48.27
CA GLU A 36 42.41 48.70 -47.11
C GLU A 36 40.94 48.54 -47.47
N ASN A 37 40.51 49.05 -48.62
CA ASN A 37 39.15 48.83 -49.13
C ASN A 37 38.88 47.33 -49.36
N ILE A 38 39.81 46.59 -49.95
CA ILE A 38 39.68 45.13 -50.11
C ILE A 38 39.58 44.42 -48.75
N ARG A 39 40.38 44.82 -47.76
CA ARG A 39 40.34 44.26 -46.41
C ARG A 39 38.97 44.50 -45.77
N VAL A 40 38.50 45.75 -45.79
CA VAL A 40 37.21 46.15 -45.21
C VAL A 40 36.05 45.43 -45.90
N GLU A 41 36.06 45.31 -47.23
CA GLU A 41 35.01 44.59 -47.95
C GLU A 41 35.04 43.08 -47.67
N THR A 42 36.22 42.48 -47.50
CA THR A 42 36.34 41.08 -47.07
C THR A 42 35.78 40.89 -45.66
N GLU A 43 36.16 41.73 -44.71
CA GLU A 43 35.66 41.68 -43.32
C GLU A 43 34.14 41.88 -43.24
N LYS A 44 33.58 42.81 -44.03
CA LYS A 44 32.13 42.99 -44.12
C LYS A 44 31.42 41.74 -44.64
N LYS A 45 31.98 41.07 -45.66
CA LYS A 45 31.42 39.82 -46.20
C LYS A 45 31.48 38.70 -45.15
N ASP A 46 32.59 38.57 -44.45
CA ASP A 46 32.76 37.56 -43.39
C ASP A 46 31.80 37.81 -42.23
N LEU A 47 31.65 39.05 -41.79
CA LEU A 47 30.69 39.44 -40.76
C LEU A 47 29.25 39.13 -41.17
N LYS A 48 28.89 39.46 -42.42
CA LYS A 48 27.56 39.15 -42.96
C LYS A 48 27.32 37.63 -42.99
N HIS A 49 28.30 36.85 -43.44
CA HIS A 49 28.21 35.40 -43.45
C HIS A 49 28.02 34.83 -42.04
N ARG A 50 28.81 35.29 -41.06
CA ARG A 50 28.66 34.88 -39.65
C ARG A 50 27.30 35.25 -39.08
N GLN A 51 26.76 36.42 -39.44
CA GLN A 51 25.43 36.85 -38.99
C GLN A 51 24.33 35.95 -39.57
N GLU A 52 24.45 35.56 -40.85
CA GLU A 52 23.51 34.63 -41.49
C GLU A 52 23.56 33.24 -40.84
N GLU A 53 24.76 32.70 -40.58
CA GLU A 53 24.92 31.41 -39.90
C GLU A 53 24.36 31.47 -38.46
N PHE A 54 24.66 32.51 -37.71
CA PHE A 54 24.11 32.71 -36.36
C PHE A 54 22.58 32.76 -36.36
N LEU A 55 21.97 33.42 -37.36
CA LEU A 55 20.51 33.45 -37.51
C LEU A 55 19.93 32.06 -37.81
N LYS A 56 20.62 31.25 -38.63
CA LYS A 56 20.21 29.87 -38.91
C LYS A 56 20.29 29.01 -37.67
N GLU A 57 21.39 29.07 -36.92
CA GLU A 57 21.56 28.35 -35.66
C GLU A 57 20.50 28.74 -34.64
N LYS A 58 20.23 30.04 -34.47
CA LYS A 58 19.17 30.53 -33.58
C LYS A 58 17.79 29.99 -33.96
N GLN A 59 17.49 29.92 -35.26
CA GLN A 59 16.23 29.33 -35.72
C GLN A 59 16.17 27.83 -35.47
N GLN A 60 17.27 27.11 -35.71
CA GLN A 60 17.34 25.68 -35.43
C GLN A 60 17.17 25.39 -33.94
N PHE A 61 17.89 26.11 -33.08
CA PHE A 61 17.79 25.96 -31.64
C PHE A 61 16.37 26.23 -31.13
N ARG A 62 15.69 27.26 -31.67
CA ARG A 62 14.27 27.51 -31.35
C ARG A 62 13.38 26.32 -31.73
N ARG A 63 13.57 25.73 -32.92
CA ARG A 63 12.80 24.56 -33.35
C ARG A 63 13.05 23.36 -32.43
N GLU A 64 14.30 23.11 -32.06
CA GLU A 64 14.67 22.02 -31.15
C GLU A 64 14.07 22.23 -29.75
N MET A 65 14.13 23.45 -29.22
CA MET A 65 13.49 23.79 -27.95
C MET A 65 11.97 23.61 -27.98
N ASP A 66 11.31 24.04 -29.06
CA ASP A 66 9.86 23.85 -29.21
C ASP A 66 9.49 22.36 -29.26
N GLU A 67 10.29 21.54 -29.96
CA GLU A 67 10.07 20.08 -30.05
C GLU A 67 10.28 19.39 -28.70
N VAL A 68 11.37 19.72 -27.99
CA VAL A 68 11.64 19.18 -26.65
C VAL A 68 10.54 19.58 -25.68
N ASN A 69 10.09 20.84 -25.71
CA ASN A 69 9.03 21.31 -24.83
C ASN A 69 7.69 20.61 -25.13
N ARG A 70 7.36 20.38 -26.41
CA ARG A 70 6.17 19.60 -26.79
C ARG A 70 6.22 18.18 -26.23
N ARG A 71 7.37 17.50 -26.38
CA ARG A 71 7.57 16.15 -25.82
C ARG A 71 7.42 16.14 -24.30
N LEU A 72 8.05 17.10 -23.63
CA LEU A 72 7.97 17.24 -22.18
C LEU A 72 6.52 17.40 -21.70
N VAL A 73 5.72 18.22 -22.37
CA VAL A 73 4.30 18.44 -22.02
C VAL A 73 3.49 17.15 -22.17
N VAL A 74 3.71 16.40 -23.26
CA VAL A 74 3.03 15.12 -23.49
C VAL A 74 3.42 14.09 -22.44
N GLU A 75 4.72 13.92 -22.19
CA GLU A 75 5.23 12.98 -21.18
C GLU A 75 4.73 13.34 -19.77
N ARG A 76 4.72 14.62 -19.41
CA ARG A 76 4.17 15.08 -18.13
C ARG A 76 2.68 14.81 -18.02
N LYS A 77 1.92 14.94 -19.12
CA LYS A 77 0.50 14.61 -19.14
C LYS A 77 0.29 13.10 -18.97
N ARG A 78 1.08 12.27 -19.66
CA ARG A 78 1.04 10.80 -19.51
C ARG A 78 1.36 10.39 -18.08
N LEU A 79 2.44 10.92 -17.50
CA LEU A 79 2.85 10.61 -16.13
C LEU A 79 1.75 10.94 -15.11
N LYS A 80 1.07 12.08 -15.25
CA LYS A 80 -0.08 12.42 -14.39
C LYS A 80 -1.26 11.46 -14.56
N GLN A 81 -1.52 10.99 -15.77
CA GLN A 81 -2.57 10.00 -16.01
C GLN A 81 -2.21 8.65 -15.40
N ASP A 82 -0.94 8.25 -15.50
CA ASP A 82 -0.42 7.02 -14.91
C ASP A 82 -0.49 7.10 -13.38
N GLU A 83 -0.09 8.21 -12.77
CA GLU A 83 -0.20 8.46 -11.32
C GLU A 83 -1.64 8.30 -10.83
N LEU A 84 -2.61 8.95 -11.49
CA LEU A 84 -4.03 8.81 -11.17
C LEU A 84 -4.55 7.37 -11.37
N PHE A 85 -4.01 6.64 -12.34
CA PHE A 85 -4.35 5.24 -12.55
C PHE A 85 -3.80 4.36 -11.42
N PHE A 86 -2.55 4.59 -11.01
CA PHE A 86 -1.94 3.89 -9.88
C PHE A 86 -2.69 4.16 -8.58
N ASP A 87 -3.08 5.40 -8.30
CA ASP A 87 -3.86 5.75 -7.10
C ASP A 87 -5.19 4.97 -7.05
N LYS A 88 -5.93 4.95 -8.16
CA LYS A 88 -7.18 4.18 -8.25
C LYS A 88 -6.96 2.68 -8.02
N LYS A 89 -5.89 2.12 -8.60
CA LYS A 89 -5.54 0.70 -8.39
C LYS A 89 -5.17 0.43 -6.94
N MET A 90 -4.42 1.33 -6.32
CA MET A 90 -4.03 1.26 -4.93
C MET A 90 -5.24 1.31 -3.99
N ASP A 91 -6.21 2.18 -4.28
CA ASP A 91 -7.43 2.31 -3.48
C ASP A 91 -8.31 1.05 -3.56
N ILE A 92 -8.44 0.46 -4.76
CA ILE A 92 -9.13 -0.83 -4.92
C ILE A 92 -8.43 -1.91 -4.09
N LEU A 93 -7.10 -1.96 -4.15
CA LEU A 93 -6.32 -2.97 -3.43
C LEU A 93 -6.46 -2.81 -1.90
N LYS A 94 -6.32 -1.58 -1.39
CA LYS A 94 -6.52 -1.25 0.03
C LYS A 94 -7.92 -1.65 0.49
N SER A 95 -8.94 -1.30 -0.30
CA SER A 95 -10.33 -1.65 0.00
C SER A 95 -10.54 -3.17 0.03
N GLY A 96 -9.99 -3.89 -0.94
CA GLY A 96 -10.03 -5.35 -0.99
C GLY A 96 -9.35 -6.00 0.22
N PHE A 97 -8.18 -5.50 0.64
CA PHE A 97 -7.52 -6.00 1.84
C PHE A 97 -8.31 -5.75 3.13
N LEU A 98 -8.95 -4.57 3.25
CA LEU A 98 -9.81 -4.26 4.39
C LEU A 98 -11.02 -5.19 4.44
N GLN A 99 -11.65 -5.47 3.29
CA GLN A 99 -12.76 -6.41 3.19
C GLN A 99 -12.32 -7.83 3.56
N LEU A 100 -11.20 -8.31 3.03
CA LEU A 100 -10.67 -9.65 3.35
C LEU A 100 -10.30 -9.79 4.83
N ASP A 101 -9.75 -8.74 5.46
CA ASP A 101 -9.46 -8.77 6.89
C ASP A 101 -10.76 -8.82 7.73
N ALA A 102 -11.78 -8.06 7.32
CA ALA A 102 -13.10 -8.12 7.95
C ALA A 102 -13.75 -9.50 7.82
N GLU A 103 -13.75 -10.08 6.61
CA GLU A 103 -14.26 -11.44 6.34
C GLU A 103 -13.48 -12.49 7.14
N ARG A 104 -12.15 -12.38 7.20
CA ARG A 104 -11.31 -13.28 8.01
C ARG A 104 -11.67 -13.20 9.49
N LYS A 105 -11.89 -12.00 10.02
CA LYS A 105 -12.30 -11.80 11.43
C LYS A 105 -13.69 -12.37 11.68
N GLN A 106 -14.64 -12.15 10.78
CA GLN A 106 -15.99 -12.71 10.87
C GLN A 106 -15.94 -14.25 10.85
N LEU A 107 -15.26 -14.84 9.88
CA LEU A 107 -15.11 -16.29 9.76
C LEU A 107 -14.47 -16.91 11.02
N ASN A 108 -13.48 -16.23 11.62
CA ASN A 108 -12.87 -16.70 12.86
C ASN A 108 -13.84 -16.65 14.04
N ARG A 109 -14.71 -15.63 14.13
CA ARG A 109 -15.75 -15.55 15.17
C ARG A 109 -16.77 -16.67 14.99
N GLU A 110 -17.30 -16.83 13.77
CA GLU A 110 -18.26 -17.90 13.46
C GLU A 110 -17.68 -19.28 13.77
N LYS A 111 -16.40 -19.53 13.45
CA LYS A 111 -15.72 -20.77 13.83
C LYS A 111 -15.63 -20.97 15.35
N GLN A 112 -15.35 -19.91 16.10
CA GLN A 112 -15.26 -19.98 17.57
C GLN A 112 -16.64 -20.24 18.18
N GLU A 113 -17.68 -19.56 17.68
CA GLU A 113 -19.07 -19.72 18.11
C GLU A 113 -19.55 -21.15 17.84
N PHE A 114 -19.37 -21.64 16.60
CA PHE A 114 -19.73 -23.01 16.24
C PHE A 114 -18.98 -24.06 17.07
N ALA A 115 -17.68 -23.85 17.33
CA ALA A 115 -16.92 -24.72 18.21
C ALA A 115 -17.35 -24.63 19.68
N GLY A 116 -17.90 -23.50 20.11
CA GLY A 116 -18.50 -23.30 21.42
C GLY A 116 -19.82 -24.05 21.54
N GLU A 117 -20.70 -23.90 20.55
CA GLU A 117 -22.01 -24.56 20.46
C GLU A 117 -21.84 -26.08 20.44
N LYS A 118 -20.97 -26.62 19.57
CA LYS A 118 -20.62 -28.05 19.54
C LYS A 118 -20.19 -28.58 20.90
N ARG A 119 -19.35 -27.83 21.63
CA ARG A 119 -18.91 -28.21 22.98
C ARG A 119 -20.03 -28.12 24.01
N GLY A 120 -20.91 -27.14 23.90
CA GLY A 120 -22.11 -27.00 24.72
C GLY A 120 -23.06 -28.17 24.53
N GLU A 121 -23.41 -28.48 23.27
CA GLU A 121 -24.25 -29.63 22.91
C GLU A 121 -23.66 -30.97 23.38
N GLU A 122 -22.35 -31.15 23.27
CA GLU A 122 -21.67 -32.36 23.74
C GLU A 122 -21.73 -32.48 25.26
N LYS A 123 -21.56 -31.38 25.99
CA LYS A 123 -21.73 -31.34 27.45
C LYS A 123 -23.16 -31.68 27.87
N VAL A 124 -24.16 -31.09 27.20
CA VAL A 124 -25.58 -31.38 27.49
C VAL A 124 -25.88 -32.86 27.23
N ARG A 125 -25.49 -33.39 26.07
CA ARG A 125 -25.67 -34.81 25.74
C ARG A 125 -24.96 -35.73 26.74
N ARG A 126 -23.75 -35.38 27.18
CA ARG A 126 -23.02 -36.14 28.20
C ARG A 126 -23.77 -36.11 29.53
N MET A 127 -24.25 -34.95 29.98
CA MET A 127 -24.99 -34.79 31.23
C MET A 127 -26.32 -35.58 31.20
N GLU A 128 -27.07 -35.51 30.11
CA GLU A 128 -28.30 -36.29 29.91
C GLU A 128 -28.02 -37.80 29.96
N TYR A 129 -26.94 -38.24 29.30
CA TYR A 129 -26.53 -39.65 29.34
C TYR A 129 -26.14 -40.09 30.75
N SER A 130 -25.37 -39.28 31.49
CA SER A 130 -25.01 -39.57 32.88
C SER A 130 -26.23 -39.62 33.81
N GLN A 131 -27.19 -38.69 33.64
CA GLN A 131 -28.44 -38.70 34.38
C GLN A 131 -29.26 -39.98 34.10
N MET A 132 -29.41 -40.35 32.82
CA MET A 132 -30.09 -41.57 32.42
C MET A 132 -29.39 -42.81 32.99
N THR A 133 -28.06 -42.83 32.98
CA THR A 133 -27.24 -43.91 33.56
C THR A 133 -27.49 -44.03 35.06
N ALA A 134 -27.53 -42.92 35.79
CA ALA A 134 -27.85 -42.91 37.22
C ALA A 134 -29.23 -43.52 37.51
N LYS A 135 -30.25 -43.20 36.71
CA LYS A 135 -31.58 -43.80 36.82
C LYS A 135 -31.56 -45.32 36.54
N LEU A 136 -30.82 -45.75 35.52
CA LEU A 136 -30.68 -47.17 35.16
C LEU A 136 -29.99 -47.99 36.27
N LEU A 137 -29.11 -47.40 37.08
CA LEU A 137 -28.44 -48.12 38.18
C LEU A 137 -29.39 -48.60 39.29
N PHE A 138 -30.59 -48.02 39.36
CA PHE A 138 -31.68 -48.40 40.27
C PHE A 138 -32.76 -49.25 39.59
N GLN A 139 -32.60 -49.58 38.30
CA GLN A 139 -33.55 -50.41 37.58
C GLN A 139 -33.69 -51.79 38.26
N GLY A 140 -34.94 -52.24 38.46
CA GLY A 140 -35.24 -53.52 39.08
C GLY A 140 -35.27 -53.53 40.61
N VAL A 141 -35.03 -52.38 41.26
CA VAL A 141 -35.37 -52.19 42.69
C VAL A 141 -36.89 -52.19 42.84
N LYS A 142 -37.44 -53.04 43.71
CA LYS A 142 -38.90 -53.22 43.89
C LYS A 142 -39.40 -52.90 45.30
N SER A 143 -38.53 -52.46 46.21
CA SER A 143 -38.91 -52.15 47.60
C SER A 143 -38.01 -51.09 48.22
N GLN A 144 -38.55 -50.36 49.20
CA GLN A 144 -37.83 -49.29 49.89
C GLN A 144 -36.56 -49.78 50.61
N LEU A 145 -36.57 -51.01 51.14
CA LEU A 145 -35.39 -51.61 51.77
C LEU A 145 -34.32 -51.94 50.73
N ALA A 146 -34.71 -52.50 49.59
CA ALA A 146 -33.81 -52.79 48.48
C ALA A 146 -33.21 -51.50 47.88
N LEU A 147 -33.99 -50.41 47.83
CA LEU A 147 -33.53 -49.10 47.38
C LEU A 147 -32.40 -48.56 48.28
N LYS A 148 -32.61 -48.56 49.60
CA LYS A 148 -31.59 -48.13 50.58
C LYS A 148 -30.33 -48.99 50.54
N LYS A 149 -30.45 -50.29 50.27
CA LYS A 149 -29.31 -51.18 50.12
C LYS A 149 -28.54 -50.85 48.83
N ARG A 150 -29.24 -50.79 47.71
CA ARG A 150 -28.64 -50.50 46.40
C ARG A 150 -27.97 -49.14 46.37
N TYR A 151 -28.58 -48.12 46.96
CA TYR A 151 -28.00 -46.79 47.12
C TYR A 151 -26.65 -46.82 47.86
N ARG A 152 -26.57 -47.49 49.01
CA ARG A 152 -25.30 -47.63 49.76
C ARG A 152 -24.24 -48.39 48.97
N ASP A 153 -24.64 -49.42 48.23
CA ASP A 153 -23.72 -50.19 47.38
C ASP A 153 -23.18 -49.32 46.23
N LEU A 154 -24.05 -48.52 45.59
CA LEU A 154 -23.67 -47.58 44.55
C LEU A 154 -22.72 -46.49 45.08
N LEU A 155 -23.01 -45.90 46.24
CA LEU A 155 -22.10 -44.93 46.87
C LEU A 155 -20.74 -45.52 47.19
N LYS A 156 -20.69 -46.78 47.65
CA LYS A 156 -19.44 -47.48 47.90
C LYS A 156 -18.65 -47.78 46.63
N MET A 157 -19.32 -48.03 45.50
CA MET A 157 -18.63 -48.29 44.22
C MET A 157 -18.12 -46.99 43.59
N PHE A 158 -18.96 -45.95 43.55
CA PHE A 158 -18.68 -44.68 42.87
C PHE A 158 -18.00 -43.61 43.76
N HIS A 159 -17.64 -43.94 45.01
CA HIS A 159 -16.98 -43.00 45.92
C HIS A 159 -15.73 -42.38 45.26
N PRO A 160 -15.52 -41.05 45.36
CA PRO A 160 -14.42 -40.36 44.66
C PRO A 160 -13.01 -40.87 45.02
N ASP A 161 -12.85 -41.49 46.20
CA ASP A 161 -11.58 -42.08 46.64
C ASP A 161 -11.27 -43.46 46.02
N ASN A 162 -12.20 -44.03 45.24
CA ASN A 162 -12.00 -45.32 44.58
C ASN A 162 -11.39 -45.15 43.17
N ILE A 163 -10.74 -46.22 42.68
CA ILE A 163 -10.12 -46.26 41.33
C ILE A 163 -11.17 -46.03 40.21
N ALA A 164 -12.40 -46.49 40.40
CA ALA A 164 -13.54 -46.26 39.50
C ALA A 164 -14.52 -45.21 40.07
N GLY A 165 -14.05 -44.38 40.99
CA GLY A 165 -14.81 -43.33 41.64
C GLY A 165 -15.16 -42.20 40.70
N ASP A 166 -16.35 -41.63 40.86
CA ASP A 166 -16.80 -40.48 40.08
C ASP A 166 -17.71 -39.61 40.97
N HIS A 167 -17.18 -38.45 41.35
CA HIS A 167 -17.88 -37.50 42.20
C HIS A 167 -19.18 -36.97 41.55
N GLU A 168 -19.17 -36.75 40.23
CA GLU A 168 -20.33 -36.25 39.50
C GLU A 168 -21.43 -37.32 39.47
N MET A 169 -21.05 -38.57 39.22
CA MET A 169 -21.99 -39.69 39.28
C MET A 169 -22.58 -39.91 40.67
N VAL A 170 -21.81 -39.69 41.75
CA VAL A 170 -22.34 -39.76 43.12
C VAL A 170 -23.46 -38.73 43.34
N LEU A 171 -23.27 -37.50 42.87
CA LEU A 171 -24.32 -36.46 42.97
C LEU A 171 -25.58 -36.86 42.20
N LEU A 172 -25.42 -37.43 41.00
CA LEU A 172 -26.53 -37.91 40.18
C LEU A 172 -27.25 -39.12 40.81
N ILE A 173 -26.51 -40.05 41.40
CA ILE A 173 -27.04 -41.20 42.15
C ILE A 173 -27.85 -40.73 43.36
N ASN A 174 -27.38 -39.70 44.08
CA ASN A 174 -28.11 -39.11 45.20
C ASN A 174 -29.45 -38.50 44.75
N ALA A 175 -29.43 -37.74 43.65
CA ALA A 175 -30.64 -37.14 43.11
C ALA A 175 -31.66 -38.20 42.67
N ALA A 176 -31.22 -39.23 41.94
CA ALA A 176 -32.08 -40.34 41.51
C ALA A 176 -32.62 -41.16 42.70
N TYR A 177 -31.85 -41.32 43.76
CA TYR A 177 -32.29 -41.98 44.98
C TYR A 177 -33.40 -41.21 45.70
N GLU A 178 -33.25 -39.89 45.86
CA GLU A 178 -34.28 -39.07 46.51
C GLU A 178 -35.58 -39.04 45.69
N GLU A 179 -35.50 -38.94 44.36
CA GLU A 179 -36.66 -39.03 43.45
C GLU A 179 -37.44 -40.35 43.66
N LEU A 180 -36.74 -41.49 43.66
CA LEU A 180 -37.37 -42.81 43.87
C LEU A 180 -37.88 -43.00 45.30
N LYS A 181 -37.16 -42.46 46.29
CA LYS A 181 -37.56 -42.55 47.70
C LYS A 181 -38.86 -41.80 47.96
N GLU A 182 -39.02 -40.62 47.36
CA GLU A 182 -40.28 -39.86 47.38
C GLU A 182 -41.41 -40.66 46.74
N GLU A 183 -41.18 -41.31 45.59
CA GLU A 183 -42.18 -42.16 44.92
C GLU A 183 -42.66 -43.32 45.81
N TYR A 184 -41.75 -44.01 46.51
CA TYR A 184 -42.10 -45.06 47.46
C TYR A 184 -42.76 -44.55 48.74
N ASP A 185 -42.44 -43.34 49.20
CA ASP A 185 -43.07 -42.73 50.37
C ASP A 185 -44.46 -42.15 50.04
N ILE A 186 -44.70 -41.70 48.80
CA ILE A 186 -46.03 -41.31 48.28
C ILE A 186 -46.91 -42.54 48.06
N GLY A 187 -46.37 -43.62 47.49
CA GLY A 187 -47.08 -44.89 47.32
C GLY A 187 -47.47 -45.59 48.63
N LYS A 188 -46.96 -45.13 49.78
CA LYS A 188 -47.39 -45.53 51.13
C LYS A 188 -48.54 -44.71 51.71
N ARG A 189 -48.83 -43.53 51.13
CA ARG A 189 -49.87 -42.58 51.61
C ARG A 189 -51.15 -42.61 50.77
N ALA A 190 -51.11 -43.23 49.59
CA ALA A 190 -52.28 -43.60 48.79
C ALA A 190 -52.73 -45.03 49.14
#